data_AF-A0A1S9HYG2-F1
#
_entry.id   AF-A0A1S9HYG2-F1
#
_cell.length_a   1.000
_cell.length_b   1.000
_cell.length_c   1.000
_cell.angle_alpha   90.00
_cell.angle_beta   90.00
_cell.angle_gamma   90.00
#
_symmetry.space_group_name_H-M   'P 1'
#
loop_
_entity.id
_entity.type
_entity.pdbx_description
1 polymer ?
#
loop_
_entity_poly.entity_id
_entity_poly.type
_entity_poly.pdbx_seq_one_letter_code
_entity_poly.pdbx_strand_id
1 'polypeptide(L)'
;ILQILYRIASYFLLYLRQIDKKSLMIEKKLHKSMKNKELILLLSLEKSLVYFSTSLKANEITLEKMLKLDIIQKYPEDQDVLEDVIIENKQAIEMANIYSNILSGTMDAFASVISNNLNIVMKFLASITIVMSIPNIIFGSFGMNVNGIPFNKSAQGFWLAYGVTAILCIICIIILKKKDLF
;
A
#
# COMPACT_ATOMS: atom_id res chain seq x y z
N ILE A 1 3.33 34.11 -29.04
CA ILE A 1 2.85 33.76 -27.67
C ILE A 1 2.08 32.44 -27.68
N LEU A 2 1.10 32.26 -28.58
CA LEU A 2 0.34 31.01 -28.73
C LEU A 2 1.21 29.77 -28.94
N GLN A 3 2.22 29.83 -29.82
CA GLN A 3 3.18 28.72 -29.99
C GLN A 3 3.99 28.38 -28.73
N ILE A 4 4.22 29.35 -27.83
CA ILE A 4 4.91 29.10 -26.56
C ILE A 4 3.97 28.35 -25.61
N LEU A 5 2.69 28.73 -25.55
CA LEU A 5 1.67 28.04 -24.78
C LEU A 5 1.48 26.59 -25.25
N TYR A 6 1.42 26.39 -26.57
CA TYR A 6 1.38 25.05 -27.18
C TYR A 6 2.58 24.21 -26.74
N ARG A 7 3.79 24.76 -26.84
CA ARG A 7 5.00 24.04 -26.43
C ARG A 7 4.99 23.69 -24.93
N ILE A 8 4.46 24.57 -24.08
CA ILE A 8 4.29 24.30 -22.63
C ILE A 8 3.32 23.13 -22.43
N ALA A 9 2.16 23.13 -23.08
CA ALA A 9 1.18 22.04 -23.00
C ALA A 9 1.79 20.69 -23.44
N SER A 10 2.54 20.67 -24.55
CA SER A 10 3.23 19.47 -25.01
C SER A 10 4.30 18.98 -24.01
N TYR A 11 5.02 19.88 -23.34
CA TYR A 11 5.97 19.50 -22.28
C TYR A 11 5.25 18.89 -21.07
N PHE A 12 4.10 19.43 -20.65
CA PHE A 12 3.29 18.84 -19.58
C PHE A 12 2.89 17.39 -19.91
N LEU A 13 2.40 17.15 -21.14
CA LEU A 13 2.06 15.81 -21.61
C LEU A 13 3.27 14.86 -21.61
N LEU A 14 4.44 15.36 -22.04
CA LEU A 14 5.67 14.58 -22.05
C LEU A 14 6.10 14.18 -20.63
N TYR A 15 6.04 15.10 -19.67
CA TYR A 15 6.36 14.79 -18.27
C TYR A 15 5.34 13.85 -17.62
N LEU A 16 4.04 14.00 -17.91
CA LEU A 16 3.01 13.07 -17.44
C LEU A 16 3.31 11.62 -17.89
N ARG A 17 3.68 11.43 -19.16
CA ARG A 17 4.10 10.11 -19.67
C ARG A 17 5.36 9.57 -18.99
N GLN A 18 6.30 10.44 -18.60
CA GLN A 18 7.48 10.02 -17.85
C GLN A 18 7.12 9.60 -16.43
N ILE A 19 6.22 10.33 -15.77
CA ILE A 19 5.72 10.00 -14.42
C ILE A 19 5.01 8.65 -14.46
N ASP A 20 4.14 8.41 -15.43
CA ASP A 20 3.42 7.13 -15.61
C ASP A 20 4.39 5.94 -15.75
N LYS A 21 5.37 6.04 -16.67
CA LYS A 21 6.42 5.02 -16.83
C LYS A 21 7.19 4.76 -15.55
N LYS A 22 7.50 5.82 -14.78
CA LYS A 22 8.22 5.70 -13.52
C LYS A 22 7.34 5.08 -12.44
N SER A 23 6.05 5.39 -12.40
CA SER A 23 5.06 4.77 -11.51
C SER A 23 5.02 3.26 -11.72
N LEU A 24 4.82 2.82 -12.97
CA LEU A 24 4.81 1.40 -13.34
C LEU A 24 6.10 0.67 -12.94
N MET A 25 7.26 1.33 -13.02
CA MET A 25 8.52 0.74 -12.57
C MET A 25 8.58 0.57 -11.05
N ILE A 26 8.08 1.54 -10.29
CA ILE A 26 8.05 1.49 -8.83
C ILE A 26 7.02 0.48 -8.35
N GLU A 27 5.83 0.43 -8.96
CA GLU A 27 4.80 -0.57 -8.67
C GLU A 27 5.32 -2.00 -8.84
N LYS A 28 6.04 -2.28 -9.94
CA LYS A 28 6.68 -3.58 -10.16
C LYS A 28 7.73 -3.92 -9.09
N LYS A 29 8.46 -2.92 -8.58
CA LYS A 29 9.43 -3.12 -7.48
C LYS A 29 8.71 -3.35 -6.16
N LEU A 30 7.66 -2.60 -5.91
CA LEU A 30 6.85 -2.69 -4.70
C LEU A 30 6.15 -4.05 -4.58
N HIS A 31 5.65 -4.60 -5.69
CA HIS A 31 5.13 -5.97 -5.75
C HIS A 31 6.16 -7.04 -5.32
N LYS A 32 7.46 -6.80 -5.57
CA LYS A 32 8.51 -7.75 -5.19
C LYS A 32 9.04 -7.53 -3.77
N SER A 33 9.15 -6.27 -3.34
CA SER A 33 9.89 -5.92 -2.11
C SER A 33 8.99 -5.52 -0.94
N MET A 34 7.78 -5.02 -1.20
CA MET A 34 6.84 -4.45 -0.21
C MET A 34 7.53 -3.53 0.82
N LYS A 35 8.56 -2.80 0.39
CA LYS A 35 9.34 -1.93 1.29
C LYS A 35 8.72 -0.53 1.38
N ASN A 36 8.85 0.07 2.56
CA ASN A 36 8.40 1.44 2.83
C ASN A 36 9.01 2.48 1.87
N LYS A 37 10.24 2.26 1.40
CA LYS A 37 10.91 3.18 0.48
C LYS A 37 10.15 3.31 -0.84
N GLU A 38 9.67 2.21 -1.39
CA GLU A 38 8.92 2.16 -2.62
C GLU A 38 7.54 2.83 -2.45
N LEU A 39 6.89 2.66 -1.31
CA LEU A 39 5.66 3.39 -0.96
C LEU A 39 5.88 4.91 -0.88
N ILE A 40 6.96 5.35 -0.23
CA ILE A 40 7.32 6.78 -0.15
C ILE A 40 7.58 7.35 -1.55
N LEU A 41 8.18 6.57 -2.45
CA LEU A 41 8.39 6.99 -3.84
C LEU A 41 7.07 7.12 -4.59
N LEU A 42 6.13 6.18 -4.44
CA LEU A 42 4.77 6.32 -5.01
C LEU A 42 4.08 7.58 -4.47
N LEU A 43 4.10 7.81 -3.16
CA LEU A 43 3.55 9.03 -2.54
C LEU A 43 4.18 10.32 -3.11
N SER A 44 5.48 10.30 -3.41
CA SER A 44 6.14 11.47 -4.01
C SER A 44 5.69 11.74 -5.45
N LEU A 45 5.41 10.68 -6.23
CA LEU A 45 4.86 10.82 -7.58
C LEU A 45 3.40 11.30 -7.53
N GLU A 46 2.61 10.81 -6.59
CA GLU A 46 1.22 11.24 -6.36
C GLU A 46 1.16 12.74 -6.07
N LYS A 47 1.96 13.22 -5.11
CA LYS A 47 2.07 14.66 -4.83
C LYS A 47 2.44 15.45 -6.07
N SER A 48 3.39 14.95 -6.87
CA SER A 48 3.79 15.60 -8.12
C SER A 48 2.62 15.70 -9.10
N LEU A 49 1.82 14.64 -9.26
CA LEU A 49 0.62 14.63 -10.11
C LEU A 49 -0.47 15.59 -9.61
N VAL A 50 -0.66 15.70 -8.29
CA VAL A 50 -1.58 16.68 -7.70
C VAL A 50 -1.15 18.13 -8.00
N TYR A 51 0.15 18.43 -7.86
CA TYR A 51 0.68 19.75 -8.23
C TYR A 51 0.53 20.01 -9.74
N PHE A 52 0.81 19.00 -10.59
CA PHE A 52 0.60 19.08 -12.04
C PHE A 52 -0.85 19.39 -12.39
N SER A 53 -1.82 18.63 -11.85
CA SER A 53 -3.26 18.85 -12.07
C SER A 53 -3.69 20.25 -11.63
N THR A 54 -3.18 20.71 -10.49
CA THR A 54 -3.45 22.06 -9.98
C THR A 54 -2.92 23.15 -10.91
N SER A 55 -1.67 23.03 -11.38
CA SER A 55 -1.08 23.99 -12.33
C SER A 55 -1.78 23.97 -13.69
N LEU A 56 -2.15 22.80 -14.19
CA LEU A 56 -2.86 22.65 -15.47
C LEU A 56 -4.27 23.27 -15.41
N LYS A 57 -4.99 23.12 -14.30
CA LYS A 57 -6.28 23.81 -14.07
C LYS A 57 -6.13 25.32 -14.00
N ALA A 58 -5.08 25.82 -13.35
CA ALA A 58 -4.80 27.26 -13.32
C ALA A 58 -4.51 27.80 -14.74
N ASN A 59 -3.73 27.06 -15.52
CA ASN A 59 -3.44 27.41 -16.93
C ASN A 59 -4.70 27.38 -17.80
N GLU A 60 -5.58 26.40 -17.62
CA GLU A 60 -6.86 26.29 -18.33
C GLU A 60 -7.69 27.57 -18.19
N ILE A 61 -7.86 28.06 -16.96
CA ILE A 61 -8.63 29.29 -16.68
C ILE A 61 -8.01 30.49 -17.41
N THR A 62 -6.68 30.56 -17.49
CA THR A 62 -5.99 31.61 -18.22
C THR A 62 -6.19 31.48 -19.72
N LEU A 63 -6.09 30.27 -20.29
CA LEU A 63 -6.30 30.00 -21.71
C LEU A 63 -7.75 30.32 -22.14
N GLU A 64 -8.74 29.91 -21.34
CA GLU A 64 -10.16 30.22 -21.60
C GLU A 64 -10.45 31.73 -21.53
N LYS A 65 -9.76 32.47 -20.66
CA LYS A 65 -9.84 33.94 -20.64
C LYS A 65 -9.20 34.58 -21.87
N MET A 66 -8.06 34.06 -22.32
CA MET A 66 -7.41 34.52 -23.56
C MET A 66 -8.32 34.32 -24.77
N LEU A 67 -9.17 33.28 -24.75
CA LEU A 67 -10.12 32.99 -25.82
C LEU A 67 -11.30 33.99 -25.91
N LYS A 68 -11.52 34.80 -24.86
CA LYS A 68 -12.59 35.81 -24.80
C LYS A 68 -12.10 37.24 -25.05
N LEU A 69 -10.78 37.44 -25.17
CA LEU A 69 -10.17 38.76 -25.30
C LEU A 69 -9.71 39.00 -26.75
N ASP A 70 -10.42 39.87 -27.47
CA ASP A 70 -10.11 40.25 -28.86
C ASP A 70 -8.68 40.79 -29.07
N ILE A 71 -8.04 41.29 -28.00
CA ILE A 71 -6.66 41.82 -28.03
C ILE A 71 -5.64 40.71 -28.36
N ILE A 72 -5.96 39.45 -28.06
CA ILE A 72 -5.08 38.29 -28.28
C ILE A 72 -5.42 37.56 -29.59
N GLN A 73 -6.66 37.68 -30.08
CA GLN A 73 -7.15 37.02 -31.30
C GLN A 73 -7.09 37.99 -32.49
N LYS A 74 -5.88 38.24 -32.99
CA LYS A 74 -5.67 39.21 -34.07
C LYS A 74 -6.01 38.64 -35.45
N TYR A 75 -5.91 37.33 -35.61
CA TYR A 75 -6.25 36.59 -36.83
C TYR A 75 -7.14 35.38 -36.52
N PRO A 76 -7.99 34.91 -37.45
CA PRO A 76 -8.82 33.72 -37.26
C PRO A 76 -8.00 32.46 -36.92
N GLU A 77 -6.82 32.31 -37.52
CA GLU A 77 -5.90 31.19 -37.26
C GLU A 77 -5.39 31.15 -35.80
N ASP A 78 -5.37 32.29 -35.10
CA ASP A 78 -4.95 32.37 -33.70
C ASP A 78 -6.01 31.76 -32.75
N GLN A 79 -7.29 31.76 -33.13
CA GLN A 79 -8.37 31.09 -32.38
C GLN A 79 -8.20 29.57 -32.45
N ASP A 80 -7.99 29.02 -33.66
CA ASP A 80 -7.83 27.58 -33.87
C ASP A 80 -6.66 27.03 -33.04
N VAL A 81 -5.51 27.70 -33.07
CA VAL A 81 -4.34 27.30 -32.27
C VAL A 81 -4.64 27.34 -30.77
N LEU A 82 -5.39 28.34 -30.29
CA LEU A 82 -5.71 28.46 -28.87
C LEU A 82 -6.70 27.38 -28.43
N GLU A 83 -7.68 27.02 -29.27
CA GLU A 83 -8.59 25.91 -29.01
C GLU A 83 -7.83 24.58 -28.90
N ASP A 84 -6.90 24.31 -29.81
CA ASP A 84 -6.04 23.12 -29.75
C ASP A 84 -5.24 23.05 -28.44
N VAL A 85 -4.65 24.16 -28.00
CA VAL A 85 -3.91 24.24 -26.72
C VAL A 85 -4.84 23.94 -25.53
N ILE A 86 -6.07 24.45 -25.55
CA ILE A 86 -7.06 24.19 -24.50
C ILE A 86 -7.44 22.71 -24.47
N ILE A 87 -7.63 22.09 -25.64
CA ILE A 87 -7.94 20.65 -25.75
C ILE A 87 -6.78 19.82 -25.17
N GLU A 88 -5.54 20.10 -25.57
CA GLU A 88 -4.36 19.39 -25.03
C GLU A 88 -4.22 19.59 -23.51
N ASN A 89 -4.47 20.80 -23.00
CA ASN A 89 -4.40 21.09 -21.57
C ASN A 89 -5.50 20.35 -20.79
N LYS A 90 -6.74 20.30 -21.30
CA LYS A 90 -7.83 19.51 -20.72
C LYS A 90 -7.48 18.02 -20.67
N GLN A 91 -6.89 17.49 -21.75
CA GLN A 91 -6.42 16.11 -21.77
C GLN A 91 -5.33 15.85 -20.71
N ALA A 92 -4.39 16.79 -20.54
CA ALA A 92 -3.35 16.69 -19.53
C ALA A 92 -3.92 16.70 -18.10
N ILE A 93 -4.95 17.50 -17.82
CA ILE A 93 -5.66 17.52 -16.52
C ILE A 93 -6.25 16.14 -16.23
N GLU A 94 -6.97 15.57 -17.19
CA GLU A 94 -7.59 14.25 -17.04
C GLU A 94 -6.56 13.16 -16.82
N MET A 95 -5.46 13.15 -17.60
CA MET A 95 -4.36 12.20 -17.38
C MET A 95 -3.75 12.33 -15.98
N ALA A 96 -3.49 13.56 -15.51
CA ALA A 96 -2.95 13.79 -14.18
C ALA A 96 -3.88 13.25 -13.07
N ASN A 97 -5.19 13.48 -13.20
CA ASN A 97 -6.19 12.99 -12.25
C ASN A 97 -6.28 11.45 -12.27
N ILE A 98 -6.32 10.84 -13.45
CA ILE A 98 -6.36 9.37 -13.61
C ILE A 98 -5.13 8.74 -12.94
N TYR A 99 -3.93 9.24 -13.26
CA TYR A 99 -2.69 8.71 -12.68
C TYR A 99 -2.64 8.91 -11.17
N SER A 100 -3.09 10.06 -10.65
CA SER A 100 -3.15 10.30 -9.20
C SER A 100 -4.09 9.31 -8.51
N ASN A 101 -5.26 9.05 -9.10
CA ASN A 101 -6.24 8.12 -8.55
C ASN A 101 -5.73 6.67 -8.55
N ILE A 102 -5.10 6.23 -9.65
CA ILE A 102 -4.48 4.90 -9.74
C ILE A 102 -3.42 4.74 -8.66
N LEU A 103 -2.58 5.76 -8.48
CA LEU A 103 -1.47 5.73 -7.55
C LEU A 103 -1.93 5.70 -6.08
N SER A 104 -2.94 6.49 -5.74
CA SER A 104 -3.60 6.46 -4.43
C SER A 104 -4.23 5.09 -4.17
N GLY A 105 -5.04 4.57 -5.10
CA GLY A 105 -5.69 3.27 -4.93
C GLY A 105 -4.68 2.12 -4.82
N THR A 106 -3.55 2.24 -5.52
CA THR A 106 -2.45 1.28 -5.42
C THR A 106 -1.81 1.33 -4.03
N MET A 107 -1.53 2.53 -3.50
CA MET A 107 -0.98 2.71 -2.15
C MET A 107 -1.90 2.12 -1.07
N ASP A 108 -3.21 2.33 -1.17
CA ASP A 108 -4.21 1.77 -0.24
C ASP A 108 -4.28 0.24 -0.32
N ALA A 109 -4.21 -0.33 -1.52
CA ALA A 109 -4.15 -1.76 -1.72
C ALA A 109 -2.88 -2.37 -1.09
N PHE A 110 -1.72 -1.73 -1.29
CA PHE A 110 -0.48 -2.19 -0.68
C PHE A 110 -0.48 -2.05 0.84
N ALA A 111 -1.05 -0.98 1.40
CA ALA A 111 -1.22 -0.82 2.84
C ALA A 111 -2.09 -1.95 3.41
N SER A 112 -3.16 -2.33 2.70
CA SER A 112 -4.03 -3.46 3.05
C SER A 112 -3.28 -4.80 3.02
N VAL A 113 -2.47 -5.03 1.98
CA VAL A 113 -1.63 -6.24 1.88
C VAL A 113 -0.61 -6.31 3.01
N ILE A 114 0.04 -5.20 3.35
CA ILE A 114 1.00 -5.13 4.47
C ILE A 114 0.28 -5.44 5.79
N SER A 115 -0.88 -4.82 6.04
CA SER A 115 -1.68 -5.07 7.23
C SER A 115 -2.12 -6.54 7.33
N ASN A 116 -2.53 -7.14 6.21
CA ASN A 116 -2.88 -8.55 6.14
C ASN A 116 -1.67 -9.46 6.44
N ASN A 117 -0.50 -9.15 5.89
CA ASN A 117 0.74 -9.89 6.16
C ASN A 117 1.13 -9.79 7.64
N LEU A 118 1.02 -8.61 8.25
CA LEU A 118 1.24 -8.43 9.69
C LEU A 118 0.24 -9.25 10.52
N ASN A 119 -1.03 -9.25 10.14
CA ASN A 119 -2.05 -10.05 10.83
C ASN A 119 -1.74 -11.55 10.75
N ILE A 120 -1.30 -12.05 9.59
CA ILE A 120 -0.86 -13.45 9.42
C ILE A 120 0.32 -13.76 10.35
N VAL A 121 1.36 -12.91 10.37
CA VAL A 121 2.53 -13.11 11.23
C VAL A 121 2.17 -13.06 12.72
N MET A 122 1.31 -12.12 13.13
CA MET A 122 0.85 -12.02 14.52
C MET A 122 0.05 -13.25 14.94
N LYS A 123 -0.86 -13.73 14.10
CA LYS A 123 -1.60 -14.98 14.34
C LYS A 123 -0.66 -16.17 14.50
N PHE A 124 0.36 -16.28 13.63
CA PHE A 124 1.36 -17.34 13.71
C PHE A 124 2.17 -17.30 15.02
N LEU A 125 2.69 -16.13 15.41
CA LEU A 125 3.44 -15.95 16.65
C LEU A 125 2.57 -16.23 17.90
N ALA A 126 1.32 -15.75 17.90
CA ALA A 126 0.38 -16.00 18.98
C ALA A 126 0.08 -17.50 19.12
N SER A 127 -0.15 -18.18 18.00
CA SER A 127 -0.38 -19.63 17.98
C SER A 127 0.81 -20.43 18.52
N ILE A 128 2.04 -20.10 18.12
CA ILE A 128 3.25 -20.73 18.69
C ILE A 128 3.33 -20.47 20.20
N THR A 129 3.07 -19.23 20.63
CA THR A 129 3.14 -18.84 22.04
C THR A 129 2.14 -19.61 22.90
N ILE A 130 0.90 -19.76 22.43
CA ILE A 130 -0.15 -20.51 23.13
C ILE A 130 0.25 -21.98 23.25
N VAL A 131 0.72 -22.61 22.16
CA VAL A 131 1.13 -24.01 22.17
C VAL A 131 2.32 -24.25 23.11
N MET A 132 3.32 -23.36 23.10
CA MET A 132 4.49 -23.46 24.00
C MET A 132 4.17 -23.16 25.46
N SER A 133 3.12 -22.39 25.74
CA SER A 133 2.70 -22.09 27.11
C SER A 133 2.16 -23.31 27.85
N ILE A 134 1.54 -24.27 27.16
CA ILE A 134 0.98 -25.49 27.77
C ILE A 134 2.07 -26.36 28.42
N PRO A 135 3.14 -26.78 27.70
CA PRO A 135 4.26 -27.50 28.33
C PRO A 135 4.95 -26.69 29.43
N ASN A 136 5.17 -25.39 29.20
CA ASN A 136 5.86 -24.54 30.18
C ASN A 136 5.12 -24.48 31.52
N ILE A 137 3.78 -24.36 31.51
CA ILE A 137 2.98 -24.34 32.74
C ILE A 137 3.01 -25.70 33.45
N ILE A 138 2.88 -26.80 32.69
CA ILE A 138 2.84 -28.15 33.26
C ILE A 138 4.22 -28.50 33.84
N PHE A 139 5.29 -28.41 33.06
CA PHE A 139 6.64 -28.70 33.54
C PHE A 139 7.11 -27.70 34.59
N GLY A 140 6.72 -26.42 34.49
CA GLY A 140 6.97 -25.43 35.52
C GLY A 140 6.36 -25.83 36.86
N SER A 141 5.09 -26.25 36.86
CA SER A 141 4.40 -26.73 38.07
C SER A 141 5.05 -27.99 38.66
N PHE A 142 5.47 -28.95 37.82
CA PHE A 142 6.17 -30.16 38.27
C PHE A 142 7.61 -29.91 38.72
N GLY A 143 8.24 -28.82 38.27
CA GLY A 143 9.57 -28.39 38.69
C GLY A 143 9.60 -27.64 40.02
N MET A 144 8.45 -27.35 40.63
CA MET A 144 8.38 -26.67 41.93
C MET A 144 8.68 -27.65 43.08
N ASN A 145 9.56 -27.25 44.00
CA ASN A 145 9.93 -28.05 45.18
C ASN A 145 8.85 -28.03 46.29
N VAL A 146 7.61 -28.36 45.96
CA VAL A 146 6.48 -28.43 46.91
C VAL A 146 6.13 -29.88 47.24
N ASN A 147 6.01 -30.17 48.55
CA ASN A 147 5.54 -31.47 49.04
C ASN A 147 4.04 -31.61 48.80
N GLY A 148 3.62 -32.69 48.14
CA GLY A 148 2.20 -32.97 47.86
C GLY A 148 1.81 -33.00 46.38
N ILE A 149 2.77 -32.86 45.45
CA ILE A 149 2.49 -33.03 44.01
C ILE A 149 2.02 -34.48 43.75
N PRO A 150 0.81 -34.71 43.21
CA PRO A 150 0.35 -36.04 42.84
C PRO A 150 1.30 -36.63 41.79
N PHE A 151 1.62 -37.93 41.91
CA PHE A 151 2.55 -38.68 41.04
C PHE A 151 4.06 -38.41 41.18
N ASN A 152 4.50 -37.55 42.10
CA ASN A 152 5.94 -37.25 42.31
C ASN A 152 6.77 -38.50 42.76
N LYS A 153 6.16 -39.45 43.48
CA LYS A 153 6.84 -40.67 43.98
C LYS A 153 6.77 -41.87 43.02
N SER A 154 6.06 -41.77 41.90
CA SER A 154 5.89 -42.87 40.94
C SER A 154 6.85 -42.73 39.76
N ALA A 155 7.57 -43.80 39.41
CA ALA A 155 8.45 -43.84 38.24
C ALA A 155 7.71 -43.57 36.91
N GLN A 156 6.38 -43.75 36.89
CA GLN A 156 5.52 -43.51 35.72
C GLN A 156 4.95 -42.09 35.67
N GLY A 157 5.05 -41.30 36.76
CA GLY A 157 4.48 -39.95 36.84
C GLY A 157 5.05 -38.98 35.80
N PHE A 158 6.35 -39.10 35.51
CA PHE A 158 7.02 -38.32 34.48
C PHE A 158 6.47 -38.58 33.08
N TRP A 159 6.30 -39.86 32.71
CA TRP A 159 5.75 -40.26 31.42
C TRP A 159 4.27 -39.89 31.27
N LEU A 160 3.49 -39.98 32.35
CA LEU A 160 2.08 -39.57 32.36
C LEU A 160 1.93 -38.05 32.13
N ALA A 161 2.76 -37.23 32.79
CA ALA A 161 2.78 -35.77 32.59
C ALA A 161 3.13 -35.40 31.14
N TYR A 162 4.10 -36.08 30.53
CA TYR A 162 4.45 -35.88 29.12
C TYR A 162 3.30 -36.27 28.19
N GLY A 163 2.63 -37.40 28.45
CA GLY A 163 1.47 -37.86 27.69
C GLY A 163 0.29 -36.88 27.74
N VAL A 164 -0.08 -36.40 28.93
CA VAL A 164 -1.14 -35.40 29.11
C VAL A 164 -0.79 -34.09 28.41
N THR A 165 0.46 -33.63 28.55
CA THR A 165 0.94 -32.41 27.89
C THR A 165 0.86 -32.53 26.37
N ALA A 166 1.28 -33.67 25.80
CA ALA A 166 1.22 -33.93 24.37
C ALA A 166 -0.23 -33.93 23.86
N ILE A 167 -1.16 -34.58 24.57
CA ILE A 167 -2.59 -34.57 24.23
C ILE A 167 -3.15 -33.16 24.24
N LEU A 168 -2.86 -32.36 25.28
CA LEU A 168 -3.33 -30.98 25.39
C LEU A 168 -2.76 -30.09 24.27
N CYS A 169 -1.49 -30.27 23.89
CA CYS A 169 -0.89 -29.56 22.76
C CYS A 169 -1.58 -29.91 21.44
N ILE A 170 -1.85 -31.20 21.20
CA ILE A 170 -2.55 -31.66 19.98
C ILE A 170 -3.96 -31.07 19.91
N ILE A 171 -4.71 -31.11 21.02
CA ILE A 171 -6.06 -30.52 21.10
C ILE A 171 -5.99 -29.02 20.82
N CYS A 172 -5.02 -28.32 21.41
CA CYS A 172 -4.82 -26.89 21.19
C CYS A 172 -4.53 -26.56 19.72
N ILE A 173 -3.62 -27.31 19.07
CA ILE A 173 -3.31 -27.16 17.65
C ILE A 173 -4.55 -27.37 16.78
N ILE A 174 -5.38 -28.39 17.07
CA ILE A 174 -6.62 -28.66 16.34
C ILE A 174 -7.60 -27.48 16.47
N ILE A 175 -7.75 -26.93 17.67
CA ILE A 175 -8.63 -25.78 17.93
C ILE A 175 -8.11 -24.53 17.19
N LEU A 176 -6.81 -24.26 17.25
CA LEU A 176 -6.18 -23.10 16.60
C LEU A 176 -6.31 -23.20 15.06
N LYS A 177 -6.10 -24.39 14.50
CA LYS A 177 -6.28 -24.66 13.07
C LYS A 177 -7.74 -24.46 12.63
N LYS A 178 -8.72 -24.88 13.44
CA LYS A 178 -10.15 -24.69 13.12
C LYS A 178 -10.59 -23.21 13.17
N LYS A 179 -9.81 -22.35 13.84
CA LYS A 179 -10.10 -20.92 13.98
C LYS A 179 -9.33 -20.02 12.99
N ASP A 180 -8.66 -20.59 11.98
CA ASP A 180 -7.84 -19.84 11.00
C ASP A 180 -6.85 -18.86 11.68
N LEU A 181 -6.31 -19.30 12.83
CA LEU A 181 -5.17 -18.68 13.51
C LEU A 181 -3.84 -19.22 12.98
N PHE A 182 -3.91 -20.13 12.00
CA PHE A 182 -2.84 -20.73 11.22
C PHE A 182 -3.16 -20.66 9.74
#